data_AF-A0A7J8T0M3-F1
#
_entry.id   AF-A0A7J8T0M3-F1
#
_cell.length_a   1.000
_cell.length_b   1.000
_cell.length_c   1.000
_cell.angle_alpha   90.00
_cell.angle_beta   90.00
_cell.angle_gamma   90.00
#
_symmetry.space_group_name_H-M   'P 1'
#
loop_
_entity.id
_entity.type
_entity.pdbx_description
1 polymer ?
#
loop_
_entity_poly.entity_id
_entity_poly.type
_entity_poly.pdbx_seq_one_letter_code
_entity_poly.pdbx_strand_id
1 'polypeptide(L)'
;MHMLAFFSYRFSKKPRVDESENLTLNSIRQSLIRQEDSIIFSLLERAQYCYNPDTYKQDSFSMDGFHGSLSLVEFMVRETERLHAQVGRYKSPDEHPFFPSYLPEPMLPPLQYPKFNVSSPNASISCLTKSLTDIITLMSISIHNFCLSLNYTIKLVLHHCAASININNKVWNMYFAELLPRLVEAGDDGNCGSTAALSKRIHYGKFVAEAKFRESPKTYEDAIRAKDRSRLMELLTYETVETAVKKRVDMKTKTYGQELNFQLNGVAAVPDPVYKIEPSLVADLYGDWIMPLTKEVQVEYLLRRLD
;
A
#
# COMPACT_ATOMS: atom_id res chain seq x y z
N MET A 1 -53.37 -34.70 4.51
CA MET A 1 -52.57 -33.89 3.57
C MET A 1 -51.72 -32.94 4.39
N HIS A 2 -50.40 -33.03 4.26
CA HIS A 2 -49.40 -32.60 5.24
C HIS A 2 -49.34 -31.08 5.49
N MET A 3 -49.27 -30.72 6.77
CA MET A 3 -48.87 -29.42 7.30
C MET A 3 -47.35 -29.26 7.10
N LEU A 4 -46.94 -28.44 6.13
CA LEU A 4 -45.53 -28.09 5.94
C LEU A 4 -45.14 -27.00 6.95
N ALA A 5 -44.49 -27.44 8.02
CA ALA A 5 -43.77 -26.56 8.92
C ALA A 5 -42.60 -25.90 8.17
N PHE A 6 -42.68 -24.60 7.92
CA PHE A 6 -41.52 -23.80 7.55
C PHE A 6 -40.56 -23.77 8.73
N PHE A 7 -39.57 -24.67 8.73
CA PHE A 7 -38.39 -24.56 9.57
C PHE A 7 -37.65 -23.27 9.16
N SER A 8 -37.84 -22.20 9.92
CA SER A 8 -36.92 -21.07 9.90
C SER A 8 -35.60 -21.57 10.48
N TYR A 9 -34.70 -22.04 9.61
CA TYR A 9 -33.33 -22.31 10.00
C TYR A 9 -32.66 -20.96 10.28
N ARG A 10 -32.77 -20.49 11.53
CA ARG A 10 -31.91 -19.43 12.06
C ARG A 10 -30.49 -19.96 12.00
N PHE A 11 -29.81 -19.71 10.88
CA PHE A 11 -28.35 -19.69 10.87
C PHE A 11 -27.95 -18.68 11.95
N SER A 12 -27.51 -19.18 13.11
CA SER A 12 -26.68 -18.41 14.01
C SER A 12 -25.45 -18.03 13.18
N LYS A 13 -25.46 -16.82 12.61
CA LYS A 13 -24.37 -16.32 11.78
C LYS A 13 -23.16 -16.22 12.70
N LYS A 14 -22.25 -17.19 12.61
CA LYS A 14 -20.94 -17.10 13.26
C LYS A 14 -20.35 -15.72 12.92
N PRO A 15 -19.75 -15.03 13.89
CA PRO A 15 -19.09 -13.76 13.61
C PRO A 15 -18.04 -13.99 12.53
N ARG A 16 -18.05 -13.15 11.49
CA ARG A 16 -17.01 -13.20 10.45
C ARG A 16 -15.75 -12.62 11.06
N VAL A 17 -14.70 -13.43 11.16
CA VAL A 17 -13.38 -13.04 11.67
C VAL A 17 -12.37 -13.21 10.55
N ASP A 18 -11.44 -12.26 10.42
CA ASP A 18 -10.31 -12.40 9.49
C ASP A 18 -9.25 -13.34 10.08
N GLU A 19 -9.07 -14.49 9.42
CA GLU A 19 -8.11 -15.54 9.79
C GLU A 19 -6.90 -15.57 8.83
N SER A 20 -6.79 -14.62 7.90
CA SER A 20 -5.82 -14.68 6.80
C SER A 20 -4.36 -14.39 7.20
N GLU A 21 -4.12 -13.97 8.44
CA GLU A 21 -2.81 -13.60 9.01
C GLU A 21 -2.00 -12.54 8.22
N ASN A 22 -2.61 -11.93 7.20
CA ASN A 22 -2.00 -10.95 6.29
C ASN A 22 -1.72 -9.58 6.94
N LEU A 23 -2.21 -9.36 8.17
CA LEU A 23 -2.06 -8.13 8.95
C LEU A 23 -1.21 -8.38 10.23
N THR A 24 -0.11 -9.13 10.09
CA THR A 24 0.86 -9.45 11.17
C THR A 24 2.26 -8.87 10.87
N LEU A 25 3.13 -8.69 11.87
CA LEU A 25 4.50 -8.15 11.67
C LEU A 25 5.32 -8.91 10.62
N ASN A 26 5.30 -10.25 10.68
CA ASN A 26 6.01 -11.10 9.71
C ASN A 26 5.44 -10.96 8.30
N SER A 27 4.13 -10.73 8.17
CA SER A 27 3.49 -10.49 6.87
C SER A 27 3.76 -9.10 6.28
N ILE A 28 4.15 -8.08 7.08
CA ILE A 28 4.39 -6.72 6.57
C ILE A 28 5.50 -6.71 5.54
N ARG A 29 6.62 -7.38 5.80
CA ARG A 29 7.74 -7.43 4.84
C ARG A 29 7.28 -8.02 3.51
N GLN A 30 6.59 -9.16 3.55
CA GLN A 30 6.10 -9.82 2.34
C GLN A 30 5.02 -8.99 1.62
N SER A 31 4.14 -8.34 2.39
CA SER A 31 3.11 -7.45 1.86
C SER A 31 3.71 -6.22 1.19
N LEU A 32 4.74 -5.60 1.79
CA LEU A 32 5.44 -4.46 1.20
C LEU A 32 6.14 -4.82 -0.11
N ILE A 33 6.77 -5.99 -0.18
CA ILE A 33 7.39 -6.50 -1.42
C ILE A 33 6.33 -6.71 -2.50
N ARG A 34 5.21 -7.37 -2.17
CA ARG A 34 4.11 -7.61 -3.12
C ARG A 34 3.44 -6.33 -3.60
N GLN A 35 3.30 -5.34 -2.71
CA GLN A 35 2.75 -4.02 -3.07
C GLN A 35 3.73 -3.19 -3.91
N GLU A 36 5.03 -3.32 -3.66
CA GLU A 36 6.07 -2.76 -4.55
C GLU A 36 5.94 -3.36 -5.96
N ASP A 37 5.80 -4.68 -6.09
CA ASP A 37 5.59 -5.34 -7.39
C ASP A 37 4.31 -4.85 -8.07
N SER A 38 3.20 -4.79 -7.33
CA SER A 38 1.90 -4.35 -7.86
C SER A 38 1.97 -2.91 -8.41
N ILE A 39 2.74 -2.03 -7.76
CA ILE A 39 2.97 -0.68 -8.25
C ILE A 39 3.80 -0.70 -9.52
N ILE A 40 4.94 -1.41 -9.52
CA ILE A 40 5.81 -1.46 -10.69
C ILE A 40 5.02 -1.96 -11.91
N PHE A 41 4.27 -3.06 -11.76
CA PHE A 41 3.39 -3.54 -12.83
C PHE A 41 2.36 -2.50 -13.26
N SER A 42 1.67 -1.85 -12.32
CA SER A 42 0.68 -0.83 -12.68
C SER A 42 1.29 0.37 -13.42
N LEU A 43 2.52 0.77 -13.08
CA LEU A 43 3.22 1.85 -13.76
C LEU A 43 3.66 1.43 -15.16
N LEU A 44 4.21 0.23 -15.30
CA LEU A 44 4.61 -0.35 -16.59
C LEU A 44 3.41 -0.51 -17.54
N GLU A 45 2.27 -0.98 -17.02
CA GLU A 45 1.02 -1.11 -17.78
C GLU A 45 0.45 0.26 -18.17
N ARG A 46 0.44 1.24 -17.25
CA ARG A 46 -0.05 2.58 -17.57
C ARG A 46 0.77 3.23 -18.67
N ALA A 47 2.08 3.06 -18.63
CA ALA A 47 2.99 3.63 -19.61
C ALA A 47 3.03 2.87 -20.95
N GLN A 48 2.18 1.85 -21.11
CA GLN A 48 1.88 1.36 -22.44
C GLN A 48 1.14 2.39 -23.30
N TYR A 49 0.47 3.35 -22.66
CA TYR A 49 -0.35 4.36 -23.30
C TYR A 49 0.21 5.76 -23.10
N CYS A 50 -0.11 6.68 -24.02
CA CYS A 50 0.19 8.09 -23.94
C CYS A 50 -0.57 8.77 -22.78
N TYR A 51 -0.36 10.07 -22.60
CA TYR A 51 -1.03 10.85 -21.56
C TYR A 51 -2.56 10.81 -21.70
N ASN A 52 -3.11 10.96 -22.90
CA ASN A 52 -4.54 10.85 -23.21
C ASN A 52 -5.38 11.87 -22.41
N PRO A 53 -5.26 13.18 -22.71
CA PRO A 53 -5.77 14.28 -21.88
C PRO A 53 -7.28 14.25 -21.66
N ASP A 54 -8.04 13.75 -22.63
CA ASP A 54 -9.50 13.64 -22.54
C ASP A 54 -9.94 12.71 -21.39
N THR A 55 -9.08 11.77 -20.98
CA THR A 55 -9.32 10.89 -19.82
C THR A 55 -9.49 11.68 -18.51
N TYR A 56 -8.85 12.84 -18.41
CA TYR A 56 -8.77 13.65 -17.18
C TYR A 56 -9.59 14.93 -17.25
N LYS A 57 -10.10 15.27 -18.43
CA LYS A 57 -10.90 16.46 -18.65
C LYS A 57 -12.38 16.14 -18.45
N GLN A 58 -13.05 16.96 -17.64
CA GLN A 58 -14.49 16.87 -17.41
C GLN A 58 -15.26 17.05 -18.71
N ASP A 59 -16.38 16.34 -18.83
CA ASP A 59 -17.32 16.43 -19.96
C ASP A 59 -16.73 16.04 -21.34
N SER A 60 -15.55 15.41 -21.38
CA SER A 60 -14.96 14.90 -22.63
C SER A 60 -15.73 13.70 -23.20
N PHE A 61 -16.39 12.93 -22.32
CA PHE A 61 -17.18 11.76 -22.69
C PHE A 61 -18.61 11.90 -22.20
N SER A 62 -19.58 11.65 -23.09
CA SER A 62 -20.97 11.47 -22.70
C SER A 62 -21.17 10.05 -22.16
N MET A 63 -21.41 9.91 -20.86
CA MET A 63 -21.64 8.62 -20.21
C MET A 63 -23.14 8.46 -19.93
N ASP A 64 -23.78 7.53 -20.65
CA ASP A 64 -25.22 7.27 -20.49
C ASP A 64 -25.57 6.89 -19.05
N GLY A 65 -26.58 7.55 -18.48
CA GLY A 65 -27.05 7.31 -17.11
C GLY A 65 -26.25 8.01 -16.00
N PHE A 66 -25.23 8.80 -16.35
CA PHE A 66 -24.50 9.63 -15.39
C PHE A 66 -24.81 11.11 -15.59
N HIS A 67 -25.50 11.72 -14.62
CA HIS A 67 -25.80 13.14 -14.61
C HIS A 67 -24.78 13.89 -13.73
N GLY A 68 -23.60 14.16 -14.27
CA GLY A 68 -22.58 14.98 -13.61
C GLY A 68 -21.35 15.26 -14.47
N SER A 69 -20.66 16.36 -14.19
CA SER A 69 -19.41 16.75 -14.85
C SER A 69 -18.20 16.06 -14.22
N LEU A 70 -18.03 14.77 -14.49
CA LEU A 70 -16.84 14.01 -14.11
C LEU A 70 -15.93 13.79 -15.32
N SER A 71 -14.63 13.73 -15.05
CA SER A 71 -13.69 13.10 -15.98
C SER A 71 -13.88 11.58 -16.00
N LEU A 72 -13.41 10.92 -17.06
CA LEU A 72 -13.49 9.47 -17.19
C LEU A 72 -12.76 8.75 -16.04
N VAL A 73 -11.61 9.27 -15.60
CA VAL A 73 -10.88 8.68 -14.47
C VAL A 73 -11.64 8.80 -13.15
N GLU A 74 -12.28 9.94 -12.88
CA GLU A 74 -13.08 10.12 -11.67
C GLU A 74 -14.28 9.18 -11.66
N PHE A 75 -14.94 9.02 -12.81
CA PHE A 75 -16.04 8.07 -12.97
C PHE A 75 -15.57 6.64 -12.68
N MET A 76 -14.51 6.19 -13.35
CA MET A 76 -13.99 4.81 -13.21
C MET A 76 -13.57 4.49 -11.78
N VAL A 77 -12.87 5.43 -11.11
CA VAL A 77 -12.47 5.24 -9.72
C VAL A 77 -13.71 5.19 -8.83
N ARG A 78 -14.62 6.17 -8.91
CA ARG A 78 -15.84 6.22 -8.09
C ARG A 78 -16.69 4.97 -8.22
N GLU A 79 -16.94 4.48 -9.43
CA GLU A 79 -17.76 3.29 -9.64
C GLU A 79 -17.07 2.01 -9.15
N THR A 80 -15.75 1.92 -9.32
CA THR A 80 -14.95 0.83 -8.75
C THR A 80 -14.98 0.85 -7.21
N GLU A 81 -14.87 2.03 -6.59
CA GLU A 81 -14.99 2.17 -5.14
C GLU A 81 -16.40 1.81 -4.66
N ARG A 82 -17.43 2.26 -5.38
CA ARG A 82 -18.82 1.92 -5.07
C ARG A 82 -19.04 0.41 -5.05
N LEU A 83 -18.56 -0.31 -6.07
CA LEU A 83 -18.64 -1.76 -6.15
C LEU A 83 -17.89 -2.44 -4.99
N HIS A 84 -16.66 -1.99 -4.70
CA HIS A 84 -15.89 -2.57 -3.61
C HIS A 84 -16.42 -2.23 -2.21
N ALA A 85 -17.08 -1.08 -2.04
CA ALA A 85 -17.70 -0.69 -0.78
C ALA A 85 -18.86 -1.62 -0.40
N GLN A 86 -19.65 -2.07 -1.39
CA GLN A 86 -20.75 -3.03 -1.17
C GLN A 86 -20.27 -4.34 -0.55
N VAL A 87 -19.03 -4.78 -0.85
CA VAL A 87 -18.42 -5.98 -0.25
C VAL A 87 -17.58 -5.69 0.99
N GLY A 88 -17.58 -4.45 1.48
CA GLY A 88 -16.95 -4.05 2.73
C GLY A 88 -15.46 -3.73 2.66
N ARG A 89 -14.89 -3.53 1.45
CA ARG A 89 -13.45 -3.26 1.27
C ARG A 89 -12.93 -2.15 2.17
N TYR A 90 -13.62 -1.01 2.18
CA TYR A 90 -13.21 0.19 2.95
C TYR A 90 -13.53 0.12 4.44
N LYS A 91 -14.02 -1.02 4.95
CA LYS A 91 -14.03 -1.30 6.40
C LYS A 91 -12.70 -1.94 6.84
N SER A 92 -11.85 -2.37 5.91
CA SER A 92 -10.49 -2.88 6.16
C SER A 92 -9.55 -1.75 6.60
N PRO A 93 -8.66 -1.95 7.59
CA PRO A 93 -7.76 -0.90 8.08
C PRO A 93 -6.71 -0.43 7.06
N ASP A 94 -6.42 -1.25 6.05
CA ASP A 94 -5.41 -1.02 5.01
C ASP A 94 -5.99 -0.49 3.69
N GLU A 95 -7.30 -0.26 3.59
CA GLU A 95 -7.97 0.24 2.38
C GLU A 95 -8.56 1.63 2.63
N HIS A 96 -8.22 2.60 1.76
CA HIS A 96 -8.61 4.00 1.91
C HIS A 96 -9.29 4.48 0.63
N PRO A 97 -10.54 4.98 0.68
CA PRO A 97 -11.22 5.43 -0.51
C PRO A 97 -10.75 6.82 -0.95
N PHE A 98 -10.75 7.07 -2.27
CA PHE A 98 -10.53 8.39 -2.85
C PHE A 98 -11.78 9.27 -2.73
N PHE A 99 -12.99 8.69 -2.83
CA PHE A 99 -14.27 9.39 -2.83
C PHE A 99 -15.21 8.90 -1.71
N PRO A 100 -14.85 9.11 -0.42
CA PRO A 100 -15.59 8.55 0.71
C PRO A 100 -17.06 8.99 0.79
N SER A 101 -17.39 10.20 0.33
CA SER A 101 -18.74 10.76 0.40
C SER A 101 -19.77 10.05 -0.48
N TYR A 102 -19.33 9.22 -1.43
CA TYR A 102 -20.19 8.55 -2.42
C TYR A 102 -20.32 7.05 -2.19
N LEU A 103 -19.75 6.51 -1.10
CA LEU A 103 -19.72 5.08 -0.85
C LEU A 103 -21.02 4.58 -0.22
N PRO A 104 -21.61 3.48 -0.72
CA PRO A 104 -22.71 2.81 -0.08
C PRO A 104 -22.24 2.05 1.17
N GLU A 105 -23.17 1.76 2.08
CA GLU A 105 -22.89 0.84 3.18
C GLU A 105 -22.71 -0.60 2.68
N PRO A 106 -21.87 -1.42 3.34
CA PRO A 106 -21.65 -2.81 2.94
C PRO A 106 -22.94 -3.64 3.01
N MET A 107 -23.15 -4.46 1.98
CA MET A 107 -24.24 -5.43 1.92
C MET A 107 -23.92 -6.70 2.73
N LEU A 108 -22.63 -6.94 2.99
CA LEU A 108 -22.17 -8.06 3.78
C LEU A 108 -22.12 -7.72 5.27
N PRO A 109 -22.38 -8.69 6.19
CA PRO A 109 -22.15 -8.49 7.61
C PRO A 109 -20.71 -8.07 7.90
N PRO A 110 -20.47 -7.22 8.92
CA PRO A 110 -19.13 -6.74 9.26
C PRO A 110 -18.12 -7.86 9.48
N LEU A 111 -16.91 -7.68 8.96
CA LEU A 111 -15.76 -8.54 9.21
C LEU A 111 -14.99 -8.00 10.42
N GLN A 112 -14.70 -8.86 11.39
CA GLN A 112 -13.87 -8.53 12.53
C GLN A 112 -12.40 -8.69 12.14
N TYR A 113 -11.74 -7.56 11.91
CA TYR A 113 -10.30 -7.50 11.75
C TYR A 113 -9.59 -7.65 13.11
N PRO A 114 -8.32 -8.06 13.13
CA PRO A 114 -7.53 -8.10 14.35
C PRO A 114 -7.60 -6.77 15.13
N LYS A 115 -8.21 -6.80 16.32
CA LYS A 115 -8.23 -5.73 17.33
C LYS A 115 -7.70 -6.31 18.65
N PHE A 116 -7.05 -5.51 19.51
CA PHE A 116 -6.54 -6.01 20.79
C PHE A 116 -7.55 -5.79 21.93
N ASN A 117 -7.79 -6.85 22.70
CA ASN A 117 -8.24 -6.80 24.10
C ASN A 117 -6.98 -6.71 24.97
N VAL A 118 -6.77 -5.60 25.68
CA VAL A 118 -5.69 -5.49 26.67
C VAL A 118 -6.14 -6.14 27.98
N SER A 119 -5.67 -7.35 28.25
CA SER A 119 -5.59 -7.97 29.57
C SER A 119 -4.40 -8.93 29.50
N SER A 120 -3.24 -8.72 30.13
CA SER A 120 -2.95 -8.32 31.51
C SER A 120 -1.56 -7.66 31.57
N PRO A 121 -1.29 -6.78 32.56
CA PRO A 121 0.08 -6.39 32.92
C PRO A 121 0.77 -7.57 33.63
N ASN A 122 2.11 -7.58 33.58
CA ASN A 122 3.05 -8.49 34.27
C ASN A 122 3.65 -9.61 33.40
N ALA A 123 4.71 -9.27 32.66
CA ALA A 123 5.85 -10.17 32.47
C ALA A 123 7.12 -9.33 32.31
N SER A 124 8.03 -9.54 33.25
CA SER A 124 9.31 -8.87 33.52
C SER A 124 10.16 -8.56 32.28
N ILE A 125 10.54 -7.28 32.14
CA ILE A 125 11.61 -6.83 31.26
C ILE A 125 12.95 -7.20 31.91
N SER A 126 13.47 -8.38 31.61
CA SER A 126 14.86 -8.74 31.96
C SER A 126 15.38 -9.84 31.04
N CYS A 127 15.97 -9.45 29.90
CA CYS A 127 16.94 -10.16 29.03
C CYS A 127 16.79 -9.48 27.65
N LEU A 128 17.66 -8.59 27.18
CA LEU A 128 18.97 -8.90 26.60
C LEU A 128 19.76 -7.58 26.49
N THR A 129 20.54 -7.24 27.52
CA THR A 129 21.70 -6.36 27.36
C THR A 129 22.89 -7.24 26.98
N LYS A 130 23.29 -7.20 25.70
CA LYS A 130 24.61 -7.53 25.10
C LYS A 130 24.42 -8.13 23.70
N SER A 131 24.36 -7.27 22.69
CA SER A 131 24.98 -7.46 21.36
C SER A 131 24.59 -6.26 20.51
N LEU A 132 25.23 -5.11 20.76
CA LEU A 132 24.90 -3.82 20.17
C LEU A 132 26.05 -3.26 19.32
N THR A 133 26.97 -4.11 18.85
CA THR A 133 28.15 -3.66 18.10
C THR A 133 28.47 -4.38 16.80
N ASP A 134 27.69 -5.37 16.34
CA ASP A 134 27.98 -6.08 15.07
C ASP A 134 26.81 -6.12 14.05
N ILE A 135 25.89 -5.16 14.11
CA ILE A 135 24.65 -5.12 13.26
C ILE A 135 24.71 -4.01 12.19
N ILE A 136 25.90 -3.72 11.65
CA ILE A 136 26.06 -2.92 10.42
C ILE A 136 26.88 -3.75 9.42
N THR A 137 26.38 -4.93 9.08
CA THR A 137 26.83 -5.60 7.86
C THR A 137 25.71 -6.50 7.33
N LEU A 138 25.39 -6.27 6.05
CA LEU A 138 24.74 -7.21 5.14
C LEU A 138 23.23 -7.41 5.30
N MET A 139 22.48 -6.70 4.45
CA MET A 139 21.27 -7.22 3.83
C MET A 139 21.62 -8.51 3.05
N SER A 140 21.73 -9.65 3.73
CA SER A 140 21.46 -11.01 3.22
C SER A 140 21.82 -12.02 4.30
N ILE A 141 20.88 -12.93 4.55
CA ILE A 141 20.92 -14.07 5.49
C ILE A 141 20.32 -13.76 6.88
N SER A 142 19.20 -14.44 7.15
CA SER A 142 18.52 -14.65 8.43
C SER A 142 17.28 -13.81 8.77
N ILE A 143 16.18 -14.06 8.05
CA ILE A 143 14.86 -14.20 8.71
C ILE A 143 14.71 -15.62 9.31
N HIS A 144 15.69 -16.51 9.10
CA HIS A 144 15.61 -17.90 9.54
C HIS A 144 15.97 -18.12 11.02
N ASN A 145 16.85 -17.31 11.65
CA ASN A 145 17.32 -17.58 13.02
C ASN A 145 16.80 -16.64 14.13
N PHE A 146 15.77 -15.82 13.87
CA PHE A 146 15.00 -15.16 14.94
C PHE A 146 13.60 -15.77 15.15
N CYS A 147 13.32 -16.92 14.53
CA CYS A 147 12.01 -17.58 14.63
C CYS A 147 11.97 -18.81 15.55
N LEU A 148 12.99 -19.00 16.40
CA LEU A 148 13.02 -20.10 17.38
C LEU A 148 13.36 -19.58 18.78
N SER A 149 12.47 -18.77 19.33
CA SER A 149 12.36 -18.54 20.78
C SER A 149 11.05 -17.80 21.04
N LEU A 150 10.05 -18.54 21.53
CA LEU A 150 8.69 -18.12 21.95
C LEU A 150 7.67 -17.91 20.82
N ASN A 151 6.79 -18.92 20.65
CA ASN A 151 5.55 -18.87 19.86
C ASN A 151 4.59 -17.80 20.41
N TYR A 152 4.75 -16.55 19.97
CA TYR A 152 3.72 -15.52 20.07
C TYR A 152 3.54 -14.83 18.72
N THR A 153 2.48 -15.17 18.00
CA THR A 153 2.00 -14.42 16.83
C THR A 153 1.47 -13.07 17.32
N ILE A 154 2.32 -12.06 17.41
CA ILE A 154 1.90 -10.69 17.75
C ILE A 154 1.11 -10.14 16.55
N LYS A 155 -0.22 -10.21 16.63
CA LYS A 155 -1.12 -9.54 15.68
C LYS A 155 -0.88 -8.03 15.75
N LEU A 156 -0.54 -7.41 14.61
CA LEU A 156 -0.27 -5.99 14.55
C LEU A 156 -1.60 -5.26 14.41
N VAL A 157 -2.03 -4.65 15.51
CA VAL A 157 -3.24 -3.85 15.57
C VAL A 157 -2.83 -2.39 15.48
N LEU A 158 -3.31 -1.69 14.45
CA LEU A 158 -3.10 -0.25 14.33
C LEU A 158 -3.82 0.47 15.47
N HIS A 159 -3.22 1.57 15.93
CA HIS A 159 -3.85 2.49 16.86
C HIS A 159 -5.14 3.08 16.25
N HIS A 160 -6.11 3.45 17.09
CA HIS A 160 -7.41 3.94 16.62
C HIS A 160 -7.29 5.22 15.75
N CYS A 161 -6.21 6.00 15.95
CA CYS A 161 -5.90 7.16 15.11
C CYS A 161 -5.68 6.81 13.63
N ALA A 162 -5.37 5.55 13.29
CA ALA A 162 -5.23 5.11 11.90
C ALA A 162 -6.49 5.36 11.06
N ALA A 163 -7.68 5.30 11.68
CA ALA A 163 -8.95 5.47 11.00
C ALA A 163 -9.18 6.90 10.48
N SER A 164 -8.58 7.91 11.11
CA SER A 164 -8.71 9.31 10.71
C SER A 164 -7.63 9.77 9.72
N ILE A 165 -6.65 8.92 9.40
CA ILE A 165 -5.56 9.26 8.48
C ILE A 165 -5.91 8.76 7.08
N ASN A 166 -6.27 9.66 6.18
CA ASN A 166 -6.42 9.38 4.75
C ASN A 166 -5.81 10.55 3.96
N ILE A 167 -4.71 10.29 3.25
CA ILE A 167 -4.00 11.29 2.44
C ILE A 167 -4.23 11.10 0.94
N ASN A 168 -5.31 10.41 0.55
CA ASN A 168 -5.60 10.12 -0.85
C ASN A 168 -5.70 11.37 -1.74
N ASN A 169 -6.06 12.53 -1.19
CA ASN A 169 -6.01 13.80 -1.92
C ASN A 169 -4.58 14.15 -2.36
N LYS A 170 -3.58 13.95 -1.49
CA LYS A 170 -2.16 14.14 -1.83
C LYS A 170 -1.68 13.08 -2.81
N VAL A 171 -2.09 11.82 -2.64
CA VAL A 171 -1.75 10.73 -3.56
C VAL A 171 -2.31 11.00 -4.96
N TRP A 172 -3.57 11.44 -5.05
CA TRP A 172 -4.23 11.82 -6.30
C TRP A 172 -3.47 12.95 -6.98
N ASN A 173 -3.20 14.04 -6.26
CA ASN A 173 -2.49 15.18 -6.83
C ASN A 173 -1.06 14.83 -7.25
N MET A 174 -0.31 14.10 -6.41
CA MET A 174 1.03 13.63 -6.77
C MET A 174 1.00 12.75 -8.02
N TYR A 175 0.04 11.84 -8.13
CA TYR A 175 -0.05 10.96 -9.28
C TYR A 175 -0.31 11.73 -10.58
N PHE A 176 -1.34 12.58 -10.62
CA PHE A 176 -1.72 13.27 -11.85
C PHE A 176 -0.82 14.46 -12.21
N ALA A 177 -0.28 15.17 -11.21
CA ALA A 177 0.54 16.36 -11.43
C ALA A 177 2.03 16.06 -11.63
N GLU A 178 2.56 15.04 -10.96
CA GLU A 178 4.01 14.81 -10.90
C GLU A 178 4.41 13.48 -11.53
N LEU A 179 3.75 12.38 -11.14
CA LEU A 179 4.17 11.05 -11.56
C LEU A 179 3.78 10.77 -13.01
N LEU A 180 2.51 10.93 -13.34
CA LEU A 180 1.95 10.57 -14.64
C LEU A 180 2.62 11.33 -15.80
N PRO A 181 2.78 12.67 -15.77
CA PRO A 181 3.39 13.40 -16.89
C PRO A 181 4.86 13.07 -17.13
N ARG A 182 5.56 12.49 -16.14
CA ARG A 182 6.96 12.06 -16.24
C ARG A 182 7.09 10.61 -16.67
N LEU A 183 6.04 9.82 -16.46
CA LEU A 183 6.02 8.39 -16.71
C LEU A 183 5.65 8.08 -18.16
N VAL A 184 4.73 8.85 -18.76
CA VAL A 184 4.14 8.54 -20.06
C VAL A 184 4.43 9.61 -21.10
N GLU A 185 4.48 9.22 -22.37
CA GLU A 185 4.64 10.15 -23.48
C GLU A 185 3.45 11.09 -23.60
N ALA A 186 3.70 12.33 -24.00
CA ALA A 186 2.64 13.27 -24.34
C ALA A 186 1.95 12.84 -25.63
N GLY A 187 0.62 12.96 -25.68
CA GLY A 187 -0.16 12.63 -26.87
C GLY A 187 -1.51 12.02 -26.53
N ASP A 188 -2.19 11.60 -27.59
CA ASP A 188 -3.44 10.86 -27.53
C ASP A 188 -3.35 9.65 -28.45
N ASP A 189 -3.38 8.45 -27.87
CA ASP A 189 -3.44 7.17 -28.61
C ASP A 189 -4.84 6.54 -28.58
N GLY A 190 -5.83 7.24 -28.04
CA GLY A 190 -7.22 6.81 -27.96
C GLY A 190 -7.54 5.82 -26.83
N ASN A 191 -6.58 5.43 -25.99
CA ASN A 191 -6.79 4.42 -24.93
C ASN A 191 -6.85 5.01 -23.53
N CYS A 192 -7.98 4.88 -22.84
CA CYS A 192 -8.12 5.29 -21.44
C CYS A 192 -7.64 4.19 -20.47
N GLY A 193 -6.33 4.13 -20.18
CA GLY A 193 -5.76 3.19 -19.20
C GLY A 193 -6.18 3.50 -17.75
N SER A 194 -6.23 2.48 -16.89
CA SER A 194 -6.66 2.57 -15.48
C SER A 194 -5.48 2.50 -14.50
N THR A 195 -5.59 3.13 -13.31
CA THR A 195 -4.54 3.08 -12.28
C THR A 195 -5.13 3.14 -10.85
N ALA A 196 -5.04 2.04 -10.09
CA ALA A 196 -5.65 1.92 -8.76
C ALA A 196 -4.71 1.42 -7.63
N ALA A 197 -3.42 1.13 -7.91
CA ALA A 197 -2.55 0.42 -6.96
C ALA A 197 -1.81 1.29 -5.91
N LEU A 198 -1.70 2.60 -6.11
CA LEU A 198 -0.80 3.47 -5.31
C LEU A 198 -1.27 3.72 -3.87
N SER A 199 -2.58 3.90 -3.65
CA SER A 199 -3.12 4.29 -2.34
C SER A 199 -2.76 3.30 -1.22
N LYS A 200 -2.92 2.00 -1.49
CA LYS A 200 -2.69 0.93 -0.51
C LYS A 200 -1.25 0.92 0.01
N ARG A 201 -0.26 1.06 -0.89
CA ARG A 201 1.16 1.06 -0.54
C ARG A 201 1.57 2.24 0.32
N ILE A 202 1.06 3.42 -0.01
CA ILE A 202 1.38 4.66 0.71
C ILE A 202 0.79 4.58 2.12
N HIS A 203 -0.48 4.15 2.24
CA HIS A 203 -1.13 4.01 3.54
C HIS A 203 -0.64 2.81 4.36
N TYR A 204 0.03 1.83 3.75
CA TYR A 204 0.75 0.76 4.46
C TYR A 204 1.87 1.31 5.38
N GLY A 205 2.27 2.58 5.19
CA GLY A 205 3.09 3.32 6.14
C GLY A 205 2.58 3.28 7.58
N LYS A 206 1.27 3.14 7.83
CA LYS A 206 0.70 2.96 9.17
C LYS A 206 1.25 1.72 9.88
N PHE A 207 1.30 0.59 9.17
CA PHE A 207 1.82 -0.67 9.73
C PHE A 207 3.33 -0.62 9.93
N VAL A 208 4.06 0.07 9.02
CA VAL A 208 5.50 0.29 9.16
C VAL A 208 5.81 1.14 10.39
N ALA A 209 5.06 2.24 10.61
CA ALA A 209 5.22 3.08 11.78
C ALA A 209 4.90 2.33 13.08
N GLU A 210 3.82 1.53 13.11
CA GLU A 210 3.48 0.73 14.29
C GLU A 210 4.57 -0.31 14.60
N ALA A 211 5.14 -0.97 13.59
CA ALA A 211 6.23 -1.91 13.77
C ALA A 211 7.47 -1.22 14.37
N LYS A 212 7.88 -0.08 13.80
CA LYS A 212 9.01 0.73 14.27
C LYS A 212 8.78 1.26 15.70
N PHE A 213 7.59 1.75 15.99
CA PHE A 213 7.26 2.26 17.33
C PHE A 213 7.31 1.14 18.38
N ARG A 214 6.82 -0.06 18.07
CA ARG A 214 6.89 -1.21 18.99
C ARG A 214 8.32 -1.69 19.23
N GLU A 215 9.16 -1.65 18.20
CA GLU A 215 10.56 -2.05 18.30
C GLU A 215 11.36 -1.10 19.20
N SER A 216 11.12 0.22 19.11
CA SER A 216 11.86 1.21 19.89
C SER A 216 11.00 2.43 20.27
N PRO A 217 10.07 2.31 21.23
CA PRO A 217 9.14 3.39 21.58
C PRO A 217 9.85 4.66 22.03
N LYS A 218 10.87 4.51 22.89
CA LYS A 218 11.66 5.62 23.47
C LYS A 218 12.30 6.52 22.41
N THR A 219 12.62 5.98 21.23
CA THR A 219 13.20 6.74 20.12
C THR A 219 12.23 7.80 19.60
N TYR A 220 10.92 7.54 19.64
CA TYR A 220 9.89 8.39 19.05
C TYR A 220 9.10 9.19 20.09
N GLU A 221 8.98 8.71 21.33
CA GLU A 221 8.10 9.29 22.36
C GLU A 221 8.29 10.80 22.57
N ASP A 222 9.54 11.27 22.68
CA ASP A 222 9.81 12.69 22.93
C ASP A 222 9.37 13.57 21.75
N ALA A 223 9.67 13.13 20.51
CA ALA A 223 9.24 13.81 19.30
C ALA A 223 7.71 13.78 19.13
N ILE A 224 7.05 12.68 19.51
CA ILE A 224 5.58 12.56 19.46
C ILE A 224 4.93 13.51 20.47
N ARG A 225 5.41 13.54 21.72
CA ARG A 225 4.88 14.43 22.77
C ARG A 225 5.08 15.90 22.42
N ALA A 226 6.23 16.25 21.83
CA ALA A 226 6.51 17.59 21.34
C ALA A 226 5.76 17.94 20.03
N LYS A 227 5.07 16.98 19.41
CA LYS A 227 4.45 17.08 18.07
C LYS A 227 5.46 17.56 17.00
N ASP A 228 6.72 17.16 17.14
CA ASP A 228 7.82 17.56 16.26
C ASP A 228 7.85 16.70 14.99
N ARG A 229 7.20 17.20 13.95
CA ARG A 229 7.11 16.55 12.64
C ARG A 229 8.48 16.37 11.98
N SER A 230 9.35 17.37 12.10
CA SER A 230 10.66 17.39 11.46
C SER A 230 11.57 16.34 12.08
N ARG A 231 11.58 16.26 13.41
CA ARG A 231 12.35 15.24 14.14
C ARG A 231 11.85 13.83 13.81
N LEU A 232 10.54 13.62 13.73
CA LEU A 232 9.99 12.32 13.32
C LEU A 232 10.40 11.94 11.90
N MET A 233 10.43 12.90 10.96
CA MET A 233 10.88 12.64 9.59
C MET A 233 12.35 12.22 9.53
N GLU A 234 13.20 12.89 10.30
CA GLU A 234 14.64 12.56 10.42
C GLU A 234 14.82 11.14 10.99
N LEU A 235 14.15 10.82 12.11
CA LEU A 235 14.21 9.50 12.75
C LEU A 235 13.71 8.35 11.85
N LEU A 236 12.83 8.65 10.89
CA LEU A 236 12.28 7.67 9.96
C LEU A 236 13.09 7.52 8.67
N THR A 237 14.06 8.41 8.44
CA THR A 237 14.87 8.43 7.22
C THR A 237 16.12 7.58 7.39
N TYR A 238 16.25 6.56 6.54
CA TYR A 238 17.39 5.65 6.53
C TYR A 238 17.95 5.58 5.11
N GLU A 239 18.91 6.44 4.78
CA GLU A 239 19.43 6.63 3.41
C GLU A 239 19.88 5.32 2.73
N THR A 240 20.49 4.42 3.51
CA THR A 240 20.91 3.09 3.03
C THR A 240 19.72 2.23 2.59
N VAL A 241 18.60 2.31 3.30
CA VAL A 241 17.35 1.61 2.97
C VAL A 241 16.70 2.24 1.75
N GLU A 242 16.66 3.56 1.65
CA GLU A 242 16.08 4.26 0.50
C GLU A 242 16.84 3.95 -0.79
N THR A 243 18.17 3.96 -0.73
CA THR A 243 19.05 3.55 -1.83
C THR A 243 18.83 2.09 -2.22
N ALA A 244 18.71 1.19 -1.23
CA ALA A 244 18.44 -0.22 -1.49
C ALA A 244 17.05 -0.45 -2.11
N VAL A 245 16.04 0.34 -1.74
CA VAL A 245 14.70 0.30 -2.34
C VAL A 245 14.77 0.78 -3.79
N LYS A 246 15.40 1.93 -4.08
CA LYS A 246 15.59 2.42 -5.46
C LYS A 246 16.27 1.36 -6.33
N LYS A 247 17.39 0.78 -5.87
CA LYS A 247 18.11 -0.28 -6.58
C LYS A 247 17.22 -1.52 -6.82
N ARG A 248 16.40 -1.92 -5.84
CA ARG A 248 15.50 -3.07 -5.99
C ARG A 248 14.38 -2.79 -6.99
N VAL A 249 13.81 -1.59 -6.96
CA VAL A 249 12.78 -1.16 -7.93
C VAL A 249 13.35 -1.13 -9.34
N ASP A 250 14.56 -0.62 -9.53
CA ASP A 250 15.27 -0.66 -10.82
C ASP A 250 15.44 -2.10 -11.33
N MET A 251 15.97 -3.01 -10.49
CA MET A 251 16.16 -4.41 -10.87
C MET A 251 14.83 -5.12 -11.22
N LYS A 252 13.76 -4.84 -10.48
CA LYS A 252 12.43 -5.41 -10.76
C LYS A 252 11.83 -4.85 -12.04
N THR A 253 11.97 -3.55 -12.27
CA THR A 253 11.50 -2.90 -13.51
C THR A 253 12.27 -3.47 -14.70
N LYS A 254 13.58 -3.67 -14.56
CA LYS A 254 14.42 -4.40 -15.53
C LYS A 254 13.98 -5.83 -15.77
N THR A 255 13.27 -6.46 -14.84
CA THR A 255 12.79 -7.85 -15.00
C THR A 255 11.42 -7.88 -15.66
N TYR A 256 10.52 -6.98 -15.28
CA TYR A 256 9.13 -6.98 -15.74
C TYR A 256 8.92 -6.21 -17.06
N GLY A 257 9.76 -5.23 -17.36
CA GLY A 257 9.61 -4.34 -18.52
C GLY A 257 10.42 -4.75 -19.76
N GLN A 258 11.06 -5.91 -19.78
CA GLN A 258 11.82 -6.37 -20.94
C GLN A 258 10.86 -6.74 -22.08
N GLU A 259 11.07 -6.17 -23.25
CA GLU A 259 10.40 -6.63 -24.45
C GLU A 259 11.11 -7.90 -24.95
N LEU A 260 10.41 -9.04 -24.90
CA LEU A 260 10.94 -10.31 -25.38
C LEU A 260 10.89 -10.35 -26.91
N ASN A 261 11.97 -9.91 -27.55
CA ASN A 261 12.16 -10.08 -28.99
C ASN A 261 12.60 -11.52 -29.29
N PHE A 262 11.65 -12.38 -29.65
CA PHE A 262 11.97 -13.71 -30.17
C PHE A 262 12.59 -13.58 -31.58
N GLN A 263 13.91 -13.63 -31.67
CA GLN A 263 14.58 -13.81 -32.96
C GLN A 263 14.37 -15.26 -33.43
N LEU A 264 13.32 -15.47 -34.24
CA LEU A 264 13.24 -16.58 -35.17
C LEU A 264 14.31 -16.38 -36.24
N ASN A 265 15.56 -16.72 -35.94
CA ASN A 265 16.60 -17.18 -36.85
C ASN A 265 17.92 -17.22 -36.09
N GLY A 266 18.46 -18.43 -35.93
CA GLY A 266 19.67 -18.67 -35.17
C GLY A 266 20.84 -17.79 -35.62
N VAL A 267 21.64 -17.41 -34.62
CA VAL A 267 22.95 -16.73 -34.69
C VAL A 267 22.90 -15.20 -34.77
N ALA A 268 22.92 -14.54 -33.61
CA ALA A 268 23.72 -13.34 -33.31
C ALA A 268 23.69 -13.07 -31.80
N ALA A 269 24.64 -12.28 -31.28
CA ALA A 269 24.77 -11.91 -29.88
C ALA A 269 23.42 -11.51 -29.26
N VAL A 270 23.17 -11.91 -28.00
CA VAL A 270 21.98 -11.49 -27.24
C VAL A 270 21.90 -9.97 -27.33
N PRO A 271 20.89 -9.40 -28.01
CA PRO A 271 20.74 -7.96 -28.08
C PRO A 271 20.62 -7.40 -26.66
N ASP A 272 21.18 -6.21 -26.43
CA ASP A 272 20.91 -5.51 -25.17
C ASP A 272 19.39 -5.43 -24.95
N PRO A 273 18.89 -5.70 -23.73
CA PRO A 273 17.46 -5.70 -23.48
C PRO A 273 16.87 -4.32 -23.79
N VAL A 274 15.87 -4.31 -24.67
CA VAL A 274 15.12 -3.10 -25.02
C VAL A 274 13.99 -2.93 -24.01
N TYR A 275 13.86 -1.72 -23.49
CA TYR A 275 12.83 -1.33 -22.54
C TYR A 275 12.00 -0.19 -23.14
N LYS A 276 10.67 -0.31 -23.10
CA LYS A 276 9.78 0.80 -23.46
C LYS A 276 9.94 2.00 -22.53
N ILE A 277 10.27 1.74 -21.26
CA ILE A 277 10.46 2.76 -20.22
C ILE A 277 11.79 2.50 -19.55
N GLU A 278 12.57 3.55 -19.35
CA GLU A 278 13.84 3.44 -18.64
C GLU A 278 13.63 2.92 -17.20
N PRO A 279 14.25 1.79 -16.80
CA PRO A 279 14.02 1.24 -15.46
C PRO A 279 14.46 2.16 -14.32
N SER A 280 15.49 2.98 -14.55
CA SER A 280 15.97 4.02 -13.63
C SER A 280 14.90 5.08 -13.38
N LEU A 281 14.15 5.50 -14.41
CA LEU A 281 13.06 6.46 -14.29
C LEU A 281 11.99 5.95 -13.31
N VAL A 282 11.59 4.68 -13.40
CA VAL A 282 10.61 4.10 -12.46
C VAL A 282 11.16 4.08 -11.04
N ALA A 283 12.45 3.77 -10.86
CA ALA A 283 13.10 3.79 -9.56
C ALA A 283 13.18 5.19 -8.95
N ASP A 284 13.48 6.20 -9.76
CA ASP A 284 13.52 7.60 -9.33
C ASP A 284 12.12 8.12 -9.01
N LEU A 285 11.12 7.87 -9.87
CA LEU A 285 9.73 8.23 -9.57
C LEU A 285 9.23 7.58 -8.28
N TYR A 286 9.60 6.31 -8.03
CA TYR A 286 9.25 5.62 -6.79
C TYR A 286 9.91 6.28 -5.57
N GLY A 287 11.20 6.60 -5.66
CA GLY A 287 11.94 7.16 -4.53
C GLY A 287 11.62 8.62 -4.25
N ASP A 288 11.32 9.41 -5.28
CA ASP A 288 11.15 10.85 -5.17
C ASP A 288 9.70 11.24 -4.86
N TRP A 289 8.72 10.41 -5.24
CA TRP A 289 7.30 10.72 -5.07
C TRP A 289 6.51 9.74 -4.20
N ILE A 290 6.76 8.43 -4.31
CA ILE A 290 5.99 7.40 -3.58
C ILE A 290 6.53 7.20 -2.16
N MET A 291 7.86 7.07 -2.03
CA MET A 291 8.50 6.85 -0.73
C MET A 291 8.28 8.01 0.27
N PRO A 292 8.36 9.30 -0.15
CA PRO A 292 8.13 10.42 0.76
C PRO A 292 6.70 10.47 1.30
N LEU A 293 5.68 10.19 0.47
CA LEU A 293 4.30 10.09 0.94
C LEU A 293 4.11 8.93 1.93
N THR A 294 4.79 7.80 1.73
CA THR A 294 4.78 6.69 2.72
C THR A 294 5.41 7.14 4.05
N LYS A 295 6.49 7.93 4.02
CA LYS A 295 7.10 8.51 5.23
C LYS A 295 6.16 9.52 5.88
N GLU A 296 5.46 10.33 5.10
CA GLU A 296 4.47 11.27 5.63
C GLU A 296 3.34 10.55 6.38
N VAL A 297 2.83 9.43 5.86
CA VAL A 297 1.84 8.60 6.59
C VAL A 297 2.42 8.06 7.90
N GLN A 298 3.68 7.63 7.92
CA GLN A 298 4.33 7.18 9.15
C GLN A 298 4.38 8.30 10.19
N VAL A 299 4.76 9.51 9.78
CA VAL A 299 4.80 10.68 10.67
C VAL A 299 3.40 11.04 11.19
N GLU A 300 2.39 11.13 10.32
CA GLU A 300 1.00 11.41 10.73
C GLU A 300 0.44 10.37 11.70
N TYR A 301 0.84 9.12 11.53
CA TYR A 301 0.47 8.04 12.45
C TYR A 301 1.15 8.20 13.81
N LEU A 302 2.47 8.41 13.83
CA LEU A 302 3.24 8.57 15.07
C LEU A 302 2.80 9.79 15.88
N LEU A 303 2.51 10.91 15.22
CA LEU A 303 2.04 12.14 15.89
C LEU A 303 0.79 11.93 16.75
N ARG A 304 -0.04 10.94 16.43
CA ARG A 304 -1.30 10.64 17.14
C ARG A 304 -1.25 9.28 17.86
N ARG A 305 -0.05 8.74 18.08
CA ARG A 305 0.13 7.37 18.57
C ARG A 305 0.07 7.25 20.10
N LEU A 306 0.30 8.35 20.81
CA LEU A 306 0.27 8.43 22.28
C LEU A 306 -1.03 9.02 22.82
N ASP A 307 -1.95 9.42 21.93
CA ASP A 307 -3.26 9.99 22.30
C ASP A 307 -4.21 8.89 22.81
#